data_AF-A0A7K4LT42-F1
#
_entry.id   AF-A0A7K4LT42-F1
#
_cell.length_a   1.000
_cell.length_b   1.000
_cell.length_c   1.000
_cell.angle_alpha   90.00
_cell.angle_beta   90.00
_cell.angle_gamma   90.00
#
_symmetry.space_group_name_H-M   'P 1'
#
loop_
_entity.id
_entity.type
_entity.pdbx_description
1 polymer ?
#
loop_
_entity_poly.entity_id
_entity_poly.type
_entity_poly.pdbx_seq_one_letter_code
_entity_poly.pdbx_strand_id
1 'polypeptide(L)'
;FQEISRHVRELLGTEEPLFSRSIALPHRDNMGLFLERKSQTGEKADALTFSQFVQEAGLEPYATVPPVEQIQNGVEADSSSTGE
;
A
#
# COMPACT_ATOMS: atom_id res chain seq x y z
N PHE A 1 -12.22 6.58 -19.35
CA PHE A 1 -11.29 7.04 -18.30
C PHE A 1 -10.78 5.92 -17.38
N GLN A 2 -11.25 4.66 -17.50
CA GLN A 2 -10.81 3.56 -16.64
C GLN A 2 -9.71 2.66 -17.25
N GLU A 3 -9.62 2.59 -18.59
CA GLU A 3 -8.58 1.84 -19.33
C GLU A 3 -7.15 2.19 -18.93
N ILE A 4 -6.81 3.48 -18.85
CA ILE A 4 -5.45 3.93 -18.51
C ILE A 4 -5.09 3.47 -17.10
N SER A 5 -5.99 3.67 -16.13
CA SER A 5 -5.78 3.25 -14.75
C SER A 5 -5.68 1.73 -14.61
N ARG A 6 -6.45 0.97 -15.39
CA ARG A 6 -6.36 -0.50 -15.43
C ARG A 6 -4.98 -0.95 -15.91
N HIS A 7 -4.52 -0.44 -17.04
CA HIS A 7 -3.22 -0.83 -17.60
C HIS A 7 -2.04 -0.39 -16.74
N VAL A 8 -2.13 0.78 -16.09
CA VAL A 8 -1.12 1.21 -15.12
C VAL A 8 -1.07 0.27 -13.92
N ARG A 9 -2.21 -0.18 -13.42
CA ARG A 9 -2.27 -1.16 -12.32
C ARG A 9 -1.71 -2.51 -12.70
N GLU A 10 -2.09 -3.03 -13.88
CA GLU A 10 -1.55 -4.27 -14.44
C GLU A 10 -0.02 -4.19 -14.59
N LEU A 11 0.49 -3.08 -15.12
CA LEU A 11 1.93 -2.85 -15.30
C LEU A 11 2.69 -2.80 -13.96
N LEU A 12 2.08 -2.19 -12.94
CA LEU A 12 2.69 -2.02 -11.62
C LEU A 12 2.38 -3.16 -10.65
N GLY A 13 1.56 -4.15 -11.03
CA GLY A 13 1.12 -5.22 -10.14
C GLY A 13 0.34 -4.73 -8.92
N THR A 14 -0.46 -3.66 -9.08
CA THR A 14 -1.23 -3.05 -7.98
C THR A 14 -2.71 -3.34 -8.12
N GLU A 15 -3.39 -3.54 -6.99
CA GLU A 15 -4.83 -3.83 -6.97
C GLU A 15 -5.67 -2.56 -7.19
N GLU A 16 -6.93 -2.75 -7.62
CA GLU A 16 -7.90 -1.66 -7.68
C GLU A 16 -8.19 -1.15 -6.26
N PRO A 17 -7.96 0.15 -5.96
CA PRO A 17 -8.34 0.70 -4.68
C PRO A 17 -9.86 0.67 -4.53
N LEU A 18 -10.35 0.20 -3.38
CA LEU A 18 -11.77 0.32 -3.01
C LEU A 18 -12.08 1.78 -2.69
N PHE A 19 -12.47 2.56 -3.71
CA PHE A 19 -12.93 3.95 -3.58
C PHE A 19 -14.34 4.09 -2.97
N SER A 20 -14.78 3.12 -2.15
CA SER A 20 -16.10 3.12 -1.51
C SER A 20 -16.14 3.90 -0.18
N ARG A 21 -14.99 4.37 0.31
CA ARG A 21 -14.92 5.11 1.57
C ARG A 21 -15.37 6.57 1.36
N SER A 22 -16.37 6.97 2.14
CA SER A 22 -16.78 8.38 2.20
C SER A 22 -15.68 9.24 2.84
N ILE A 23 -15.40 10.37 2.21
CA ILE A 23 -14.50 11.42 2.73
C ILE A 23 -15.02 12.05 4.03
N ALA A 24 -16.30 11.82 4.38
CA ALA A 24 -16.88 12.28 5.64
C ALA A 24 -16.53 11.38 6.84
N LEU A 25 -15.95 10.20 6.61
CA LEU A 25 -15.56 9.29 7.68
C LEU A 25 -14.16 9.66 8.24
N PRO A 26 -13.99 9.72 9.58
CA PRO A 26 -12.69 10.02 10.20
C PRO A 26 -11.58 9.07 9.76
N HIS A 27 -10.36 9.57 9.63
CA HIS A 27 -9.14 8.84 9.28
C HIS A 27 -8.96 7.62 10.18
N ARG A 28 -8.96 6.42 9.60
CA ARG A 28 -8.85 5.14 10.34
C ARG A 28 -7.44 4.58 10.38
N ASP A 29 -6.56 5.04 9.50
CA ASP A 29 -5.21 4.51 9.42
C ASP A 29 -4.23 5.50 10.03
N ASN A 30 -3.38 4.98 10.92
CA ASN A 30 -2.25 5.71 11.50
C ASN A 30 -1.37 6.29 10.39
N MET A 31 -1.25 5.58 9.26
CA MET A 31 -0.52 6.05 8.09
C MET A 31 -1.17 7.30 7.48
N GLY A 32 -2.50 7.34 7.35
CA GLY A 32 -3.21 8.50 6.82
C GLY A 32 -3.02 9.75 7.69
N LEU A 33 -3.18 9.58 9.01
CA LEU A 33 -2.96 10.66 9.98
C LEU A 33 -1.51 11.17 9.98
N PHE A 34 -0.54 10.26 9.86
CA PHE A 34 0.87 10.63 9.73
C PHE A 34 1.13 11.45 8.47
N LEU A 35 0.63 11.00 7.32
CA LEU A 35 0.87 11.67 6.03
C LEU A 35 0.22 13.06 5.98
N GLU A 36 -0.92 13.26 6.62
CA GLU A 36 -1.50 14.60 6.78
C GLU A 36 -0.58 15.53 7.56
N ARG A 37 0.00 15.04 8.66
CA ARG A 37 0.95 15.82 9.45
C ARG A 37 2.29 16.03 8.71
N LYS A 38 2.69 15.08 7.87
CA LYS A 38 3.89 15.15 7.02
C LYS A 38 3.70 15.95 5.72
N SER A 39 2.46 16.25 5.32
CA SER A 39 2.17 16.97 4.08
C SER A 39 2.65 18.42 4.10
N GLN A 40 2.91 18.97 5.29
CA GLN A 40 3.44 20.32 5.47
C GLN A 40 4.92 20.38 5.06
N THR A 41 5.38 21.55 4.61
CA THR A 41 6.79 21.79 4.27
C THR A 41 7.56 22.40 5.44
N GLY A 42 8.83 22.02 5.60
CA GLY A 42 9.75 22.59 6.59
C GLY A 42 10.46 21.52 7.43
N GLU A 43 11.48 21.95 8.17
CA GLU A 43 12.39 21.05 8.92
C GLU A 43 11.64 20.13 9.89
N LYS A 44 10.55 20.60 10.50
CA LYS A 44 9.73 19.82 11.44
C LYS A 44 8.99 18.67 10.77
N ALA A 45 8.45 18.91 9.57
CA ALA A 45 7.75 17.87 8.80
C ALA A 45 8.75 16.86 8.22
N ASP A 46 9.94 17.34 7.84
CA ASP A 46 11.02 16.49 7.31
C ASP A 46 11.61 15.57 8.39
N ALA A 47 11.76 16.08 9.61
CA ALA A 47 12.20 15.30 10.77
C ALA A 47 11.13 14.33 11.32
N LEU A 48 9.86 14.52 10.97
CA LEU A 48 8.76 13.71 11.49
C LEU A 48 8.83 12.27 10.98
N THR A 49 9.11 11.34 11.89
CA THR A 49 9.14 9.91 11.60
C THR A 49 7.84 9.24 12.05
N PHE A 50 7.38 8.22 11.31
CA PHE A 50 6.15 7.50 11.61
C PHE A 50 6.13 6.87 13.01
N SER A 51 7.23 6.26 13.44
CA SER A 51 7.35 5.65 14.77
C SER A 51 7.17 6.68 15.90
N GLN A 52 7.77 7.86 15.76
CA GLN A 52 7.61 8.96 16.72
C GLN A 52 6.16 9.45 16.76
N PHE A 53 5.53 9.60 15.60
CA PHE A 53 4.12 9.99 15.49
C PHE A 53 3.19 9.01 16.20
N VAL A 54 3.37 7.71 15.98
CA VAL A 54 2.56 6.66 16.61
C VAL A 54 2.75 6.66 18.13
N GLN A 55 3.99 6.77 18.61
CA GLN A 55 4.31 6.78 20.03
C GLN A 55 3.75 8.03 20.74
N GLU A 56 3.86 9.20 20.12
CA GLU A 56 3.35 10.47 20.67
C GLU A 56 1.82 10.51 20.69
N ALA A 57 1.17 9.95 19.67
CA ALA A 57 -0.28 9.92 19.56
C ALA A 57 -0.95 8.80 20.37
N GLY A 58 -0.17 7.92 21.02
CA GLY A 58 -0.68 6.77 21.76
C GLY A 58 -1.45 5.79 20.86
N LEU A 59 -1.06 5.70 19.59
CA LEU A 59 -1.69 4.83 18.61
C LEU A 59 -1.02 3.45 18.64
N GLU A 60 -1.79 2.39 18.36
CA GLU A 60 -1.20 1.06 18.22
C GLU A 60 -0.27 1.02 16.99
N PRO A 61 0.99 0.57 17.13
CA PRO A 61 1.88 0.43 15.98
C PRO A 61 1.29 -0.60 15.02
N TYR A 62 0.98 -0.15 13.80
CA TYR A 62 0.42 -0.89 12.67
C TYR A 62 -0.23 -2.24 13.04
N ALA A 63 -1.57 -2.29 13.07
CA ALA A 63 -2.24 -3.58 12.92
C ALA A 63 -1.73 -4.17 11.60
N THR A 64 -0.87 -5.18 11.72
CA THR A 64 -0.29 -5.88 10.59
C THR A 64 -1.48 -6.41 9.80
N VAL A 65 -1.84 -5.77 8.70
CA VAL A 65 -2.60 -6.49 7.68
C VAL A 65 -1.74 -7.74 7.45
N PRO A 66 -2.29 -8.95 7.59
CA PRO A 66 -1.52 -10.16 7.40
C PRO A 66 -0.75 -10.01 6.09
N PRO A 67 0.54 -10.41 6.04
CA PRO A 67 1.30 -10.37 4.81
C PRO A 67 0.42 -10.97 3.72
N VAL A 68 0.16 -10.21 2.65
CA VAL A 68 -0.42 -10.77 1.44
C VAL A 68 0.53 -11.89 1.06
N GLU A 69 0.13 -13.13 1.36
CA GLU A 69 0.94 -14.30 1.08
C GLU A 69 1.30 -14.22 -0.39
N GLN A 70 2.61 -14.22 -0.64
CA GLN A 70 3.18 -14.24 -1.97
C GLN A 70 2.41 -15.31 -2.76
N ILE A 71 1.69 -14.87 -3.80
CA ILE A 71 1.08 -15.77 -4.77
C ILE A 71 2.25 -16.46 -5.48
N GLN A 72 2.75 -17.52 -4.86
CA GLN A 72 3.53 -18.57 -5.48
C GLN A 72 2.50 -19.51 -6.10
N ASN A 73 2.64 -19.76 -7.40
CA ASN A 73 2.05 -20.83 -8.24
C ASN A 73 1.52 -20.21 -9.55
N GLY A 74 2.01 -20.51 -10.75
CA GLY A 74 3.00 -21.50 -11.15
C GLY A 74 3.78 -21.02 -12.37
N VAL A 75 5.06 -21.36 -12.39
CA VAL A 75 5.87 -21.35 -13.59
C VAL A 75 5.63 -22.70 -14.24
N GLU A 76 4.67 -22.80 -15.17
CA GLU A 76 4.64 -23.91 -16.13
C GLU A 76 5.78 -23.67 -17.12
N ALA A 77 6.93 -24.27 -16.82
CA ALA A 77 7.98 -24.48 -17.80
C ALA A 77 7.52 -25.61 -18.73
N ASP A 78 7.00 -25.26 -19.89
CA ASP A 78 6.75 -26.20 -20.98
C ASP A 78 8.11 -26.60 -21.59
N SER A 79 8.70 -27.68 -21.06
CA SER A 79 9.88 -28.31 -21.65
C SER A 79 9.43 -29.28 -22.74
N SER A 80 9.34 -28.78 -23.96
CA SER A 80 9.28 -29.60 -25.17
C SER A 80 10.69 -30.03 -25.57
N SER A 81 11.00 -31.32 -25.45
CA SER A 81 12.00 -32.03 -26.29
C SER A 81 11.99 -33.53 -25.97
N THR A 82 11.16 -34.26 -26.71
CA THR A 82 11.35 -35.70 -26.95
C THR A 82 12.41 -35.82 -28.06
N GLY A 83 13.56 -36.40 -27.75
CA GLY A 83 14.56 -36.80 -28.73
C GLY A 83 14.78 -38.30 -28.63
N GLU A 84 14.38 -39.02 -29.68
CA GLU A 84 14.81 -40.39 -30.00
C GLU A 84 16.21 -40.39 -30.64
#